data_AF-A0A0F0GSR1-F1
#
_entry.id   AF-A0A0F0GSR1-F1
#
_cell.length_a   1.000
_cell.length_b   1.000
_cell.length_c   1.000
_cell.angle_alpha   90.00
_cell.angle_beta   90.00
_cell.angle_gamma   90.00
#
_symmetry.space_group_name_H-M   'P 1'
#
loop_
_entity.id
_entity.type
_entity.pdbx_description
1 polymer ?
#
loop_
_entity_poly.entity_id
_entity_poly.type
_entity_poly.pdbx_seq_one_letter_code
_entity_poly.pdbx_strand_id
1 'polypeptide(L)'
;MSKSQNATTSVPSELDGPSTSLDELAAELVLLDQVDDQLSKLNAARKALHKKIKDALGKTELGTVASVPVVTYKRVTSIVLDQAILKKNFPDVYEQCLDIVETRRFVRMRKAS
;
A
#
# COMPACT_ATOMS: atom_id res chain seq x y z
N MET A 1 -15.92 26.22 -3.73
CA MET A 1 -15.57 26.08 -5.17
C MET A 1 -14.54 24.98 -5.30
N SER A 2 -15.00 23.79 -5.66
CA SER A 2 -14.20 22.58 -5.80
C SER A 2 -13.40 22.59 -7.10
N LYS A 3 -12.10 22.35 -7.03
CA LYS A 3 -11.29 21.96 -8.20
C LYS A 3 -10.98 20.47 -8.08
N SER A 4 -11.73 19.65 -8.81
CA SER A 4 -11.36 18.25 -9.09
C SER A 4 -10.08 18.24 -9.92
N GLN A 5 -9.05 17.56 -9.44
CA GLN A 5 -7.92 17.15 -10.25
C GLN A 5 -8.29 15.81 -10.88
N ASN A 6 -8.60 15.80 -12.18
CA ASN A 6 -8.65 14.57 -12.97
C ASN A 6 -7.20 14.11 -13.18
N ALA A 7 -6.83 13.00 -12.57
CA ALA A 7 -5.60 12.30 -12.90
C ALA A 7 -5.83 11.55 -14.22
N THR A 8 -5.32 12.12 -15.32
CA THR A 8 -5.21 11.44 -16.61
C THR A 8 -4.25 10.26 -16.46
N THR A 9 -4.77 9.04 -16.33
CA THR A 9 -3.94 7.84 -16.50
C THR A 9 -3.74 7.61 -18.00
N SER A 10 -2.70 8.24 -18.55
CA SER A 10 -2.15 7.88 -19.85
C SER A 10 -1.63 6.44 -19.79
N VAL A 11 -2.01 5.61 -20.76
CA VAL A 11 -1.37 4.30 -20.98
C VAL A 11 0.14 4.54 -21.10
N PRO A 12 0.99 3.86 -20.31
CA PRO A 12 2.44 4.01 -20.41
C PRO A 12 2.90 3.68 -21.83
N SER A 13 3.62 4.61 -22.46
CA SER A 13 4.12 4.50 -23.84
C SER A 13 5.32 3.55 -23.99
N GLU A 14 5.58 2.68 -23.00
CA GLU A 14 6.72 1.75 -22.91
C GLU A 14 6.31 0.28 -23.10
N LEU A 15 5.08 0.01 -23.59
CA LEU A 15 4.57 -1.35 -23.82
C LEU A 15 5.07 -1.95 -25.15
N ASP A 16 6.36 -1.81 -25.46
CA ASP A 16 6.98 -2.39 -26.66
C ASP A 16 7.40 -3.86 -26.42
N GLY A 17 6.44 -4.68 -26.00
CA GLY A 17 6.62 -6.11 -25.76
C GLY A 17 5.52 -6.94 -26.42
N PRO A 18 5.74 -8.25 -26.65
CA PRO A 18 4.71 -9.12 -27.20
C PRO A 18 3.47 -9.12 -26.31
N SER A 19 2.29 -8.90 -26.91
CA SER A 19 1.01 -8.94 -26.22
C SER A 19 0.40 -10.34 -26.25
N THR A 20 -0.16 -10.79 -25.14
CA THR A 20 -0.94 -12.03 -25.05
C THR A 20 -2.41 -11.69 -24.84
N SER A 21 -3.32 -12.30 -25.62
CA SER A 21 -4.76 -12.16 -25.37
C SER A 21 -5.14 -12.83 -24.05
N LEU A 22 -5.98 -12.15 -23.27
CA LEU A 22 -6.57 -12.64 -22.03
C LEU A 22 -8.10 -12.71 -22.12
N ASP A 23 -8.65 -12.80 -23.34
CA ASP A 23 -10.11 -12.74 -23.57
C ASP A 23 -10.86 -13.84 -22.80
N GLU A 24 -10.27 -15.03 -22.67
CA GLU A 24 -10.82 -16.14 -21.89
C GLU A 24 -10.94 -15.82 -20.39
N LEU A 25 -10.17 -14.86 -19.89
CA LEU A 25 -10.16 -14.42 -18.49
C LEU A 25 -10.98 -13.13 -18.26
N ALA A 26 -11.76 -12.68 -19.25
CA ALA A 26 -12.51 -11.43 -19.16
C ALA A 26 -13.49 -11.41 -17.97
N ALA A 27 -14.11 -12.55 -17.66
CA ALA A 27 -15.03 -12.67 -16.53
C ALA A 27 -14.31 -12.57 -15.17
N GLU A 28 -13.16 -13.22 -15.05
CA GLU A 28 -12.29 -13.19 -13.87
C GLU A 28 -11.75 -11.79 -13.62
N LEU A 29 -11.38 -11.08 -14.69
CA LEU A 29 -10.99 -9.68 -14.59
C LEU A 29 -12.16 -8.86 -14.02
N VAL A 30 -13.39 -9.00 -14.54
CA VAL A 30 -14.54 -8.26 -13.98
C VAL A 30 -14.80 -8.62 -12.51
N LEU A 31 -14.73 -9.90 -12.15
CA LEU A 31 -14.89 -10.34 -10.77
C LEU A 31 -13.81 -9.75 -9.86
N LEU A 32 -12.57 -9.71 -10.33
CA LEU A 32 -11.46 -9.13 -9.59
C LEU A 32 -11.67 -7.63 -9.31
N ASP A 33 -12.28 -6.86 -10.23
CA ASP A 33 -12.63 -5.46 -9.96
C ASP A 33 -13.64 -5.34 -8.81
N GLN A 34 -14.65 -6.20 -8.80
CA GLN A 34 -15.67 -6.21 -7.75
C GLN A 34 -15.06 -6.56 -6.38
N VAL A 35 -14.16 -7.54 -6.36
CA VAL A 35 -13.44 -7.95 -5.15
C VAL A 35 -12.55 -6.80 -4.65
N ASP A 36 -11.78 -6.16 -5.53
CA ASP A 36 -10.92 -5.04 -5.17
C ASP A 36 -11.71 -3.86 -4.60
N ASP A 37 -12.86 -3.54 -5.18
CA ASP A 37 -13.76 -2.49 -4.68
C ASP A 37 -14.32 -2.83 -3.30
N GLN A 38 -14.73 -4.08 -3.07
CA GLN A 38 -15.19 -4.54 -1.76
C GLN A 38 -14.06 -4.51 -0.73
N LEU A 39 -12.87 -4.98 -1.08
CA LEU A 39 -11.70 -4.94 -0.22
C LEU A 39 -11.32 -3.50 0.13
N SER A 40 -11.41 -2.57 -0.81
CA SER A 40 -11.17 -1.14 -0.56
C SER A 40 -12.13 -0.60 0.49
N LYS A 41 -13.43 -0.89 0.36
CA LYS A 41 -14.46 -0.48 1.34
C LYS A 41 -14.23 -1.09 2.71
N LEU A 42 -13.95 -2.39 2.77
CA LEU A 42 -13.67 -3.11 4.02
C LEU A 42 -12.40 -2.58 4.69
N ASN A 43 -11.35 -2.28 3.92
CA ASN A 43 -10.12 -1.69 4.44
C ASN A 43 -10.36 -0.28 4.98
N ALA A 44 -11.18 0.54 4.32
CA ALA A 44 -11.57 1.85 4.82
C ALA A 44 -12.33 1.73 6.15
N ALA A 45 -13.31 0.83 6.23
CA ALA A 45 -14.06 0.57 7.46
C ALA A 45 -13.16 0.07 8.59
N ARG A 46 -12.27 -0.88 8.31
CA ARG A 46 -11.27 -1.38 9.26
C ARG A 46 -10.39 -0.25 9.81
N LYS A 47 -9.86 0.60 8.93
CA LYS A 47 -9.03 1.75 9.34
C LYS A 47 -9.81 2.72 10.23
N ALA A 48 -11.06 3.00 9.89
CA ALA A 48 -11.93 3.87 10.70
C ALA A 48 -12.21 3.28 12.08
N LEU A 49 -12.50 1.98 12.18
CA LEU A 49 -12.72 1.29 13.46
C LEU A 49 -11.44 1.25 14.30
N HIS A 50 -10.30 0.89 13.70
CA HIS A 50 -9.01 0.93 14.38
C HIS A 50 -8.70 2.32 14.93
N LYS A 51 -8.97 3.37 14.15
CA LYS A 51 -8.79 4.75 14.61
C LYS A 51 -9.66 5.04 15.84
N LYS A 52 -10.96 4.74 15.77
CA LYS A 52 -11.88 4.93 16.91
C LYS A 52 -11.41 4.20 18.17
N ILE A 53 -10.97 2.96 18.04
CA ILE A 53 -10.46 2.15 19.17
C ILE A 53 -9.19 2.77 19.75
N LYS A 54 -8.25 3.20 18.89
CA LYS A 54 -7.01 3.86 19.34
C LYS A 54 -7.29 5.18 20.03
N ASP A 55 -8.19 6.00 19.48
CA ASP A 55 -8.58 7.29 20.06
C ASP A 55 -9.21 7.09 21.45
N ALA A 56 -10.05 6.06 21.62
CA ALA A 56 -10.64 5.70 22.91
C ALA A 56 -9.61 5.12 23.91
N LEU A 57 -8.65 4.32 23.43
CA LEU A 57 -7.60 3.74 24.26
C LEU A 57 -6.58 4.79 24.73
N GLY A 58 -6.35 5.82 23.92
CA GLY A 58 -5.44 6.92 24.25
C GLY A 58 -4.02 6.43 24.51
N LYS A 59 -3.48 6.77 25.69
CA LYS A 59 -2.13 6.38 26.15
C LYS A 59 -2.11 5.08 26.96
N THR A 60 -3.27 4.47 27.19
CA THR A 60 -3.38 3.25 27.98
C THR A 60 -2.89 2.06 27.15
N GLU A 61 -2.11 1.18 27.77
CA GLU A 61 -1.50 0.04 27.07
C GLU A 61 -2.49 -1.11 26.82
N LEU A 62 -3.62 -1.15 27.54
CA LEU A 62 -4.59 -2.25 27.53
C LEU A 62 -6.03 -1.73 27.50
N GLY A 63 -6.83 -2.23 26.57
CA GLY A 63 -8.28 -2.00 26.48
C GLY A 63 -9.07 -3.26 26.83
N THR A 64 -10.16 -3.11 27.59
CA THR A 64 -11.02 -4.21 28.05
C THR A 64 -12.48 -4.03 27.62
N VAL A 65 -13.21 -5.14 27.48
CA VAL A 65 -14.66 -5.19 27.29
C VAL A 65 -15.21 -6.21 28.30
N ALA A 66 -16.18 -5.82 29.13
CA ALA A 66 -16.69 -6.66 30.23
C ALA A 66 -15.56 -7.24 31.12
N SER A 67 -14.55 -6.41 31.43
CA SER A 67 -13.35 -6.76 32.19
C SER A 67 -12.43 -7.80 31.53
N VAL A 68 -12.68 -8.19 30.28
CA VAL A 68 -11.82 -9.07 29.48
C VAL A 68 -10.91 -8.23 28.59
N PRO A 69 -9.58 -8.44 28.58
CA PRO A 69 -8.65 -7.71 27.71
C PRO A 69 -8.85 -8.09 26.23
N VAL A 70 -8.99 -7.09 25.37
CA VAL A 70 -9.28 -7.28 23.93
C VAL A 70 -8.28 -6.59 23.01
N VAL A 71 -7.61 -5.53 23.46
CA VAL A 71 -6.66 -4.76 22.62
C VAL A 71 -5.48 -4.31 23.47
N THR A 72 -4.28 -4.35 22.90
CA THR A 72 -3.06 -3.81 23.52
C THR A 72 -2.11 -3.27 22.46
N TYR A 73 -1.23 -2.34 22.84
CA TYR A 73 -0.12 -1.93 21.99
C TYR A 73 1.04 -2.93 22.10
N LYS A 74 1.46 -3.47 20.96
CA LYS A 74 2.69 -4.25 20.87
C LYS A 74 3.85 -3.31 20.53
N ARG A 75 4.84 -3.22 21.42
CA ARG A 75 6.10 -2.52 21.12
C ARG A 75 6.92 -3.36 20.15
N VAL A 76 7.33 -2.76 19.04
CA VAL A 76 8.21 -3.38 18.05
C VAL A 76 9.40 -2.46 17.87
N THR A 77 10.58 -2.97 18.19
CA THR A 77 11.84 -2.27 17.93
C THR A 77 12.43 -2.83 16.65
N SER A 78 12.65 -1.98 15.65
CA SER A 78 13.35 -2.32 14.42
C SER A 78 14.65 -1.55 14.34
N ILE A 79 15.76 -2.23 14.07
CA ILE A 79 17.02 -1.58 13.70
C ILE A 79 16.90 -1.20 12.22
N VAL A 80 17.00 0.09 11.94
CA VAL A 80 16.92 0.62 10.58
C VAL A 80 18.23 1.32 10.26
N LEU A 81 18.75 1.11 9.06
CA LEU A 81 19.92 1.81 8.57
C LEU A 81 19.56 3.28 8.31
N ASP A 82 20.27 4.20 8.96
CA ASP A 82 20.18 5.62 8.64
C ASP A 82 20.97 5.92 7.36
N GLN A 83 20.24 5.90 6.24
CA GLN A 83 20.83 6.15 4.92
C GLN A 83 21.35 7.58 4.77
N ALA A 84 20.82 8.56 5.52
CA ALA A 84 21.27 9.95 5.40
C ALA A 84 22.67 10.11 6.00
N ILE A 85 22.89 9.52 7.17
CA ILE A 85 24.21 9.49 7.82
C ILE A 85 25.21 8.71 6.97
N LEU A 86 24.80 7.56 6.43
CA LEU A 86 25.67 6.73 5.59
C LEU A 86 26.11 7.48 4.32
N LYS A 87 25.17 8.11 3.61
CA LYS A 87 25.47 8.92 2.40
C LYS A 87 26.38 10.10 2.68
N LYS A 88 26.19 10.77 3.82
CA LYS A 88 26.97 11.96 4.19
C LYS A 88 28.39 11.63 4.60
N ASN A 89 28.59 10.56 5.37
CA ASN A 89 29.88 10.25 5.97
C ASN A 89 30.69 9.20 5.20
N PHE A 90 30.02 8.32 4.44
CA PHE A 90 30.66 7.22 3.71
C PHE A 90 30.05 7.06 2.31
N PRO A 91 30.14 8.08 1.43
CA PRO A 91 29.55 8.03 0.09
C PRO A 91 30.10 6.88 -0.76
N ASP A 92 31.41 6.64 -0.72
CA ASP A 92 32.07 5.61 -1.53
C ASP A 92 31.58 4.19 -1.19
N VAL A 93 31.32 3.94 0.10
CA VAL A 93 30.77 2.66 0.58
C VAL A 93 29.31 2.52 0.19
N TYR A 94 28.54 3.62 0.28
CA TYR A 94 27.14 3.62 -0.13
C TYR A 94 26.99 3.24 -1.61
N GLU A 95 27.81 3.82 -2.50
CA GLU A 95 27.77 3.52 -3.94
C GLU A 95 28.12 2.06 -4.25
N GLN A 96 29.10 1.49 -3.55
CA GLN A 96 29.47 0.07 -3.71
C GLN A 96 28.38 -0.90 -3.27
N CYS A 97 27.44 -0.46 -2.43
CA CYS A 97 26.34 -1.27 -1.94
C CYS A 97 25.04 -1.07 -2.73
N LEU A 98 25.02 -0.21 -3.75
CA LEU A 98 23.85 -0.04 -4.61
C LEU A 98 23.78 -1.18 -5.62
N ASP A 99 22.64 -1.86 -5.64
CA ASP A 99 22.31 -2.84 -6.66
C ASP A 99 21.06 -2.39 -7.41
N ILE A 100 21.08 -2.53 -8.74
CA ILE A 100 19.94 -2.20 -9.58
C ILE A 100 19.11 -3.46 -9.72
N VAL A 101 18.03 -3.55 -8.93
CA VAL A 101 17.07 -4.64 -9.01
C VAL A 101 15.89 -4.22 -9.87
N GLU A 102 15.78 -4.79 -11.07
CA GLU A 102 14.57 -4.67 -11.88
C GLU A 102 13.44 -5.49 -11.23
N THR A 103 12.34 -4.83 -10.86
CA THR A 103 11.15 -5.50 -10.33
C THR A 103 9.97 -5.26 -11.26
N ARG A 104 9.27 -6.33 -11.62
CA ARG A 104 8.04 -6.26 -12.41
C ARG A 104 6.86 -6.24 -11.46
N ARG A 105 6.02 -5.22 -11.59
CA ARG A 105 4.76 -5.13 -10.86
C ARG A 105 3.60 -5.44 -11.78
N PHE A 106 2.78 -6.40 -11.37
CA PHE A 106 1.48 -6.61 -12.01
C PHE A 106 0.58 -5.41 -11.67
N VAL A 107 0.16 -4.68 -12.71
CA VAL A 107 -0.70 -3.49 -12.58
C VAL A 107 -1.90 -3.68 -13.49
N ARG A 108 -3.08 -3.42 -12.96
CA ARG A 108 -4.31 -3.39 -13.74
C ARG A 108 -4.50 -2.02 -14.36
N MET A 109 -4.60 -1.97 -15.69
CA MET A 109 -4.94 -0.74 -16.40
C MET A 109 -6.47 -0.59 -16.38
N ARG A 110 -6.97 0.51 -15.80
CA ARG A 110 -8.39 0.87 -15.88
C ARG A 110 -8.60 1.81 -17.06
N LYS A 111 -9.61 1.56 -17.88
CA LYS A 111 -10.04 2.52 -18.90
C LYS A 111 -10.69 3.71 -18.20
N ALA A 112 -10.36 4.93 -18.60
CA ALA A 112 -11.08 6.11 -18.12
C ALA A 112 -12.53 6.06 -18.65
N SER A 113 -13.50 6.09 -17.74
CA SER A 113 -14.92 6.27 -18.03
C SER A 113 -15.25 7.71 -18.42
#